data_AF-A0ABD0MSD6-F1
#
_entry.id   AF-A0ABD0MSD6-F1
#
_cell.length_a   1.000
_cell.length_b   1.000
_cell.length_c   1.000
_cell.angle_alpha   90.00
_cell.angle_beta   90.00
_cell.angle_gamma   90.00
#
_symmetry.space_group_name_H-M   'P 1'
#
loop_
_entity.id
_entity.type
_entity.pdbx_description
1 polymer ?
#
loop_
_entity_poly.entity_id
_entity_poly.type
_entity_poly.pdbx_seq_one_letter_code
_entity_poly.pdbx_strand_id
1 'polypeptide(L)'
;MVRNKILWSDETKIELFGLNSKRYVWRKPGTAHHLSNTVPTVKHGGGSIMLWGCFSAAGTGRLVAIEGKMNVAQYRDILDENLLQSAQDLRLGRRSKVQDDHAKKDKVRDDHAKEDMIKANSSAIDKNKKDISELQSQVAHLKKENAILKSACEEHARYKRRWNLRLTGLPEKDDGNVRETVIGILTWIFPVSAERLHDTVDTVHRLGKRESAATSNNVSRVVIIQFGMCTIWDEVWKKSKDARFCISCIKIFT
;
A
#
# COMPACT_ATOMS: atom_id res chain seq x y z
N MET A 1 -12.82 44.03 12.44
CA MET A 1 -13.79 44.25 11.35
C MET A 1 -14.30 42.89 10.89
N VAL A 2 -15.55 42.55 11.21
CA VAL A 2 -16.16 41.27 10.78
C VAL A 2 -16.40 41.39 9.28
N ARG A 3 -15.65 40.67 8.45
CA ARG A 3 -15.93 40.57 7.01
C ARG A 3 -17.21 39.76 6.87
N ASN A 4 -18.29 40.35 6.37
CA ASN A 4 -19.48 39.60 5.96
C ASN A 4 -19.09 38.67 4.80
N LYS A 5 -18.99 37.37 5.08
CA LYS A 5 -18.57 36.31 4.13
C LYS A 5 -19.77 35.56 3.56
N ILE A 6 -20.81 36.29 3.22
CA ILE A 6 -22.01 35.73 2.62
C ILE A 6 -21.97 36.03 1.12
N LEU A 7 -22.17 35.01 0.31
CA LEU A 7 -22.42 35.12 -1.12
C LEU A 7 -23.93 34.92 -1.31
N TRP A 8 -24.59 35.94 -1.84
CA TRP A 8 -26.00 35.90 -2.20
C TRP A 8 -26.11 35.53 -3.67
N SER A 9 -27.02 34.63 -4.03
CA SER A 9 -27.39 34.32 -5.41
C SER A 9 -28.90 34.42 -5.58
N ASP A 10 -29.33 34.80 -6.78
CA ASP A 10 -30.73 34.88 -7.17
C ASP A 10 -30.87 34.86 -8.71
N GLU A 11 -32.06 34.53 -9.19
CA GLU A 11 -32.44 34.67 -10.59
C GLU A 11 -33.33 35.89 -10.81
N THR A 12 -33.13 36.55 -11.94
CA THR A 12 -34.01 37.65 -12.36
C THR A 12 -34.42 37.51 -13.83
N LYS A 13 -35.66 37.89 -14.12
CA LYS A 13 -36.20 37.97 -15.47
C LYS A 13 -36.30 39.42 -15.87
N ILE A 14 -35.58 39.82 -16.91
CA ILE A 14 -35.65 41.16 -17.49
C ILE A 14 -36.45 41.09 -18.78
N GLU A 15 -37.55 41.84 -18.86
CA GLU A 15 -38.41 41.91 -20.04
C GLU A 15 -37.93 43.01 -20.99
N LEU A 16 -37.82 42.69 -22.29
CA LEU A 16 -37.35 43.65 -23.30
C LEU A 16 -38.43 44.70 -23.62
N PHE A 17 -39.70 44.29 -23.59
CA PHE A 17 -40.87 45.16 -23.76
C PHE A 17 -41.88 44.84 -22.66
N GLY A 18 -41.86 45.61 -21.57
CA GLY A 18 -42.68 45.30 -20.39
C GLY A 18 -42.61 46.32 -19.25
N LEU A 19 -42.14 47.54 -19.48
CA LEU A 19 -42.33 48.60 -18.48
C LEU A 19 -43.84 48.91 -18.42
N ASN A 20 -44.53 48.31 -17.44
CA ASN A 20 -45.88 48.66 -17.00
C ASN A 20 -45.93 50.08 -16.39
N SER A 21 -45.18 51.03 -16.95
CA SER A 21 -45.33 52.44 -16.60
C SER A 21 -46.68 52.90 -17.13
N LYS A 22 -47.61 53.23 -16.23
CA LYS A 22 -48.84 53.92 -16.60
C LYS A 22 -48.47 55.22 -17.31
N ARG A 23 -48.76 55.31 -18.61
CA ARG A 23 -48.58 56.55 -19.38
C ARG A 23 -49.90 57.31 -19.41
N TYR A 24 -49.85 58.58 -19.04
CA TYR A 24 -51.01 59.48 -19.15
C TYR A 24 -51.08 60.02 -20.58
N VAL A 25 -52.28 60.04 -21.16
CA VAL A 25 -52.54 60.52 -22.52
C VAL A 25 -53.69 61.52 -22.48
N TRP A 26 -53.51 62.69 -23.07
CA TRP A 26 -54.57 63.67 -23.27
C TRP A 26 -55.32 63.37 -24.57
N ARG A 27 -56.65 63.26 -24.51
CA ARG A 27 -57.48 62.96 -25.71
C ARG A 27 -58.84 63.63 -25.64
N LYS A 28 -59.45 63.86 -26.81
CA LYS A 28 -60.83 64.36 -26.91
C LYS A 28 -61.85 63.26 -26.56
N PRO A 29 -63.03 63.59 -26.00
CA PRO A 29 -64.11 62.61 -25.76
C PRO A 29 -64.42 61.81 -27.04
N GLY A 30 -64.61 60.49 -26.90
CA GLY A 30 -64.89 59.59 -28.02
C GLY A 30 -63.68 59.13 -28.84
N THR A 31 -62.50 59.76 -28.72
CA THR A 31 -61.30 59.40 -29.53
C THR A 31 -60.42 58.32 -28.89
N ALA A 32 -61.01 57.48 -28.04
CA ALA A 32 -60.27 56.58 -27.17
C ALA A 32 -59.41 55.54 -27.91
N HIS A 33 -59.87 55.09 -29.07
CA HIS A 33 -59.28 53.99 -29.84
C HIS A 33 -58.52 54.46 -31.10
N HIS A 34 -58.36 55.78 -31.29
CA HIS A 34 -57.54 56.30 -32.39
C HIS A 34 -56.08 55.86 -32.22
N LEU A 35 -55.43 55.47 -33.33
CA LEU A 35 -54.02 55.05 -33.35
C LEU A 35 -53.06 56.12 -32.78
N SER A 36 -53.40 57.41 -32.91
CA SER A 36 -52.64 58.50 -32.31
C SER A 36 -52.74 58.57 -30.78
N ASN A 37 -53.74 57.91 -30.19
CA ASN A 37 -54.08 57.94 -28.76
C ASN A 37 -53.88 56.58 -28.08
N THR A 38 -53.36 55.58 -28.80
CA THR A 38 -53.06 54.24 -28.29
C THR A 38 -51.56 53.98 -28.39
N VAL A 39 -51.01 53.28 -27.39
CA VAL A 39 -49.62 52.80 -27.45
C VAL A 39 -49.65 51.39 -28.03
N PRO A 40 -48.92 51.10 -29.11
CA PRO A 40 -48.87 49.75 -29.66
C PRO A 40 -48.29 48.80 -28.60
N THR A 41 -49.00 47.70 -28.36
CA THR A 41 -48.56 46.62 -27.47
C THR A 41 -48.16 45.40 -28.28
N VAL A 42 -47.14 44.69 -27.82
CA VAL A 42 -46.71 43.42 -28.43
C VAL A 42 -47.58 42.30 -27.88
N LYS A 43 -48.32 41.60 -28.76
CA LYS A 43 -49.32 40.58 -28.38
C LYS A 43 -48.74 39.40 -27.57
N HIS A 44 -47.45 39.12 -27.69
CA HIS A 44 -46.81 37.94 -27.08
C HIS A 44 -45.68 38.27 -26.10
N GLY A 45 -45.55 39.53 -25.65
CA GLY A 45 -44.41 39.98 -24.84
C GLY A 45 -43.14 40.01 -25.69
N GLY A 46 -42.46 41.15 -25.75
CA GLY A 46 -41.38 41.37 -26.73
C GLY A 46 -40.06 40.67 -26.40
N GLY A 47 -40.11 39.47 -25.81
CA GLY A 47 -38.96 38.72 -25.34
C GLY A 47 -38.54 39.08 -23.92
N SER A 48 -37.88 38.13 -23.25
CA SER A 48 -37.29 38.31 -21.93
C SER A 48 -36.02 37.49 -21.80
N ILE A 49 -35.05 38.00 -21.06
CA ILE A 49 -33.85 37.26 -20.68
C ILE A 49 -33.96 36.87 -19.20
N MET A 50 -33.59 35.63 -18.89
CA MET A 50 -33.44 35.16 -17.51
C MET A 50 -31.94 35.16 -17.19
N LEU A 51 -31.59 35.70 -16.04
CA LEU A 51 -30.22 35.82 -15.58
C LEU A 51 -30.11 35.19 -14.21
N TRP A 52 -29.07 34.38 -14.00
CA TRP A 52 -28.60 34.02 -12.67
C TRP A 52 -27.45 34.95 -12.30
N GLY A 53 -27.44 35.46 -11.08
CA GLY A 53 -26.35 36.30 -10.60
C GLY A 53 -26.04 36.04 -9.14
N CYS A 54 -24.80 36.37 -8.75
CA CYS A 54 -24.42 36.37 -7.34
C CYS A 54 -23.62 37.62 -6.96
N PHE A 55 -23.65 38.00 -5.69
CA PHE A 55 -22.88 39.13 -5.16
C PHE A 55 -22.55 38.95 -3.69
N SER A 56 -21.60 39.75 -3.19
CA SER A 56 -21.23 39.81 -1.78
C SER A 56 -20.99 41.27 -1.36
N ALA A 57 -20.66 41.48 -0.09
CA ALA A 57 -20.20 42.79 0.39
C ALA A 57 -18.91 43.28 -0.31
N ALA A 58 -18.14 42.38 -0.94
CA ALA A 58 -16.94 42.73 -1.68
C ALA A 58 -17.22 43.20 -3.12
N GLY A 59 -18.43 42.96 -3.64
CA GLY A 59 -18.79 43.31 -5.02
C GLY A 59 -19.66 42.25 -5.71
N THR A 60 -19.85 42.42 -7.00
CA THR A 60 -20.62 41.51 -7.86
C THR A 60 -19.79 40.28 -8.24
N GLY A 61 -20.40 39.10 -8.13
CA GLY A 61 -19.86 37.86 -8.67
C GLY A 61 -20.23 37.69 -10.14
N ARG A 62 -20.28 36.44 -10.60
CA ARG A 62 -20.64 36.12 -11.99
C ARG A 62 -22.14 36.34 -12.24
N LEU A 63 -22.44 36.70 -13.49
CA LEU A 63 -23.78 36.86 -14.04
C LEU A 63 -23.88 36.00 -15.30
N VAL A 64 -24.86 35.10 -15.35
CA VAL A 64 -25.01 34.07 -16.39
C VAL A 64 -26.39 34.20 -17.02
N ALA A 65 -26.44 34.30 -18.35
CA ALA A 65 -27.68 34.24 -19.10
C ALA A 65 -28.17 32.81 -19.21
N ILE A 66 -29.43 32.59 -18.85
CA ILE A 66 -30.10 31.30 -18.94
C ILE A 66 -30.91 31.29 -20.24
N GLU A 67 -30.58 30.36 -21.12
CA GLU A 67 -31.31 30.16 -22.38
C GLU A 67 -32.60 29.39 -22.12
N GLY A 68 -33.74 30.04 -22.36
CA GLY A 68 -35.07 29.44 -22.22
C GLY A 68 -35.55 29.36 -20.77
N LYS A 69 -36.32 28.31 -20.46
CA LYS A 69 -36.89 28.11 -19.12
C LYS A 69 -35.93 27.29 -18.27
N MET A 70 -35.50 27.85 -17.14
CA MET A 70 -34.60 27.17 -16.20
C MET A 70 -35.16 25.82 -15.74
N ASN A 71 -34.33 24.78 -15.84
CA ASN A 71 -34.58 23.47 -15.27
C ASN A 71 -33.61 23.17 -14.11
N VAL A 72 -33.89 22.13 -13.30
CA VAL A 72 -33.10 21.80 -12.10
C VAL A 72 -31.66 21.36 -12.45
N ALA A 73 -31.44 20.71 -13.59
CA ALA A 73 -30.11 20.27 -14.00
C ALA A 73 -29.22 21.46 -14.39
N GLN A 74 -29.75 22.33 -15.27
CA GLN A 74 -29.11 23.59 -15.67
C GLN A 74 -28.80 24.47 -14.45
N TYR A 75 -29.71 24.52 -13.47
CA TYR A 75 -29.46 25.26 -12.24
C TYR A 75 -28.25 24.71 -11.48
N ARG A 76 -28.16 23.39 -11.32
CA ARG A 76 -27.01 22.75 -10.65
C ARG A 76 -25.71 22.97 -11.41
N ASP A 77 -25.73 22.87 -12.73
CA ASP A 77 -24.54 23.11 -13.56
C ASP A 77 -24.04 24.56 -13.41
N ILE A 78 -24.96 25.54 -13.43
CA ILE A 78 -24.63 26.96 -13.22
C ILE A 78 -24.00 27.17 -11.83
N LEU A 79 -24.55 26.55 -10.79
CA LEU A 79 -23.99 26.63 -9.44
C LEU A 79 -22.60 25.98 -9.35
N ASP A 80 -22.43 24.76 -9.86
CA ASP A 80 -21.17 24.03 -9.78
C ASP A 80 -20.04 24.77 -10.52
N GLU A 81 -20.34 25.38 -11.66
CA GLU A 81 -19.36 26.14 -12.46
C GLU A 81 -19.06 27.54 -11.90
N ASN A 82 -20.08 28.27 -11.42
CA ASN A 82 -19.94 29.71 -11.18
C ASN A 82 -19.85 30.09 -9.71
N LEU A 83 -20.40 29.30 -8.79
CA LEU A 83 -20.53 29.66 -7.38
C LEU A 83 -19.17 29.70 -6.68
N LEU A 84 -18.38 28.63 -6.82
CA LEU A 84 -17.06 28.53 -6.21
C LEU A 84 -16.11 29.57 -6.81
N GLN A 85 -16.15 29.75 -8.13
CA GLN A 85 -15.30 30.71 -8.81
C GLN A 85 -15.62 32.14 -8.38
N SER A 86 -16.90 32.51 -8.28
CA SER A 86 -17.32 33.83 -7.79
C SER A 86 -16.86 34.09 -6.36
N ALA A 87 -16.91 33.08 -5.49
CA ALA A 87 -16.42 33.21 -4.11
C ALA A 87 -14.90 33.42 -4.04
N GLN A 88 -14.14 32.82 -4.97
CA GLN A 88 -12.69 33.00 -5.10
C GLN A 88 -12.36 34.40 -5.63
N ASP A 89 -13.03 34.83 -6.70
CA ASP A 89 -12.85 36.14 -7.33
C ASP A 89 -13.11 37.27 -6.31
N LEU A 90 -14.14 37.10 -5.46
CA LEU A 90 -14.52 38.01 -4.38
C LEU A 90 -13.71 37.83 -3.08
N ARG A 91 -12.73 36.90 -3.06
CA ARG A 91 -11.81 36.63 -1.93
C ARG A 91 -12.53 36.35 -0.60
N LEU A 92 -13.67 35.66 -0.64
CA LEU A 92 -14.51 35.38 0.54
C LEU A 92 -13.90 34.35 1.50
N GLY A 93 -12.91 33.59 1.04
CA GLY A 93 -12.15 32.60 1.80
C GLY A 93 -12.92 31.28 2.04
N ARG A 94 -12.22 30.23 2.48
CA ARG A 94 -12.75 28.84 2.55
C ARG A 94 -14.01 28.60 3.40
N ARG A 95 -14.40 29.54 4.27
CA ARG A 95 -15.58 29.41 5.16
C ARG A 95 -16.69 30.38 4.78
N SER A 96 -16.80 30.75 3.51
CA SER A 96 -17.92 31.54 3.00
C SER A 96 -19.23 30.76 3.09
N LYS A 97 -20.31 31.47 3.41
CA LYS A 97 -21.66 30.91 3.39
C LYS A 97 -22.35 31.35 2.11
N VAL A 98 -23.05 30.44 1.47
CA VAL A 98 -23.90 30.75 0.32
C VAL A 98 -25.34 30.82 0.81
N GLN A 99 -26.05 31.87 0.41
CA GLN A 99 -27.49 31.99 0.58
C GLN A 99 -28.17 31.88 -0.77
N ASP A 100 -29.12 30.96 -0.84
CA ASP A 100 -29.91 30.62 -2.01
C ASP A 100 -31.29 30.14 -1.53
N ASP A 101 -32.36 30.51 -2.23
CA ASP A 101 -33.75 30.23 -1.87
C ASP A 101 -34.16 28.77 -2.22
N HIS A 102 -33.46 28.13 -3.16
CA HIS A 102 -33.67 26.75 -3.59
C HIS A 102 -32.97 25.70 -2.71
N ALA A 103 -32.08 26.13 -1.81
CA ALA A 103 -31.17 25.30 -1.02
C ALA A 103 -31.81 24.22 -0.13
N LYS A 104 -33.12 24.25 0.14
CA LYS A 104 -33.79 23.28 1.03
C LYS A 104 -34.04 21.91 0.37
N LYS A 105 -34.20 21.84 -0.96
CA LYS A 105 -34.55 20.57 -1.64
C LYS A 105 -33.33 19.74 -2.00
N ASP A 106 -32.24 20.37 -2.44
CA ASP A 106 -31.03 19.64 -2.84
C ASP A 106 -30.18 19.17 -1.66
N LYS A 107 -30.15 19.91 -0.54
CA LYS A 107 -29.42 19.50 0.66
C LYS A 107 -29.89 18.16 1.21
N VAL A 108 -31.20 17.93 1.27
CA VAL A 108 -31.77 16.68 1.82
C VAL A 108 -31.34 15.47 0.98
N ARG A 109 -31.31 15.59 -0.35
CA ARG A 109 -30.90 14.49 -1.23
C ARG A 109 -29.39 14.20 -1.10
N ASP A 110 -28.58 15.25 -1.04
CA ASP A 110 -27.12 15.12 -0.90
C ASP A 110 -26.72 14.58 0.48
N ASP A 111 -27.45 14.97 1.54
CA ASP A 111 -27.25 14.48 2.89
C ASP A 111 -27.61 12.98 3.01
N HIS A 112 -28.71 12.53 2.39
CA HIS A 112 -29.05 11.09 2.35
C HIS A 112 -28.03 10.26 1.57
N ALA A 113 -27.55 10.77 0.42
CA ALA A 113 -26.51 10.08 -0.34
C ALA A 113 -25.19 9.96 0.45
N LYS A 114 -24.83 11.00 1.21
CA LYS A 114 -23.68 10.97 2.12
C LYS A 114 -23.89 9.97 3.26
N GLU A 115 -25.09 9.92 3.84
CA GLU A 115 -25.42 9.00 4.93
C GLU A 115 -25.32 7.54 4.50
N ASP A 116 -25.86 7.19 3.33
CA ASP A 116 -25.75 5.84 2.76
C ASP A 116 -24.28 5.44 2.52
N MET A 117 -23.48 6.37 2.00
CA MET A 117 -22.05 6.14 1.77
C MET A 117 -21.28 5.95 3.09
N ILE A 118 -21.59 6.74 4.13
CA ILE A 118 -21.02 6.59 5.47
C ILE A 118 -21.37 5.21 6.04
N LYS A 119 -22.61 4.77 5.89
CA LYS A 119 -23.10 3.48 6.40
C LYS A 119 -22.43 2.31 5.70
N ALA A 120 -22.28 2.38 4.38
CA ALA A 120 -21.55 1.38 3.59
C ALA A 120 -20.08 1.29 4.04
N ASN A 121 -19.40 2.42 4.19
CA ASN A 121 -18.01 2.47 4.65
C ASN A 121 -17.84 1.94 6.07
N SER A 122 -18.76 2.25 6.99
CA SER A 122 -18.75 1.71 8.36
C SER A 122 -18.80 0.18 8.34
N SER A 123 -19.69 -0.40 7.54
CA SER A 123 -19.81 -1.86 7.44
C SER A 123 -18.56 -2.53 6.85
N ALA A 124 -17.87 -1.85 5.91
CA ALA A 124 -16.62 -2.33 5.33
C ALA A 124 -15.47 -2.27 6.34
N ILE A 125 -15.38 -1.18 7.12
CA ILE A 125 -14.40 -1.03 8.19
C ILE A 125 -14.56 -2.15 9.24
N ASP A 126 -15.81 -2.48 9.62
CA ASP A 126 -16.07 -3.54 10.60
C ASP A 126 -15.65 -4.92 10.08
N LYS A 127 -15.83 -5.20 8.78
CA LYS A 127 -15.34 -6.43 8.14
C LYS A 127 -13.82 -6.47 8.14
N ASN A 128 -13.17 -5.43 7.63
CA ASN A 128 -11.71 -5.35 7.59
C ASN A 128 -11.08 -5.49 8.98
N LYS A 129 -11.71 -4.93 10.02
CA LYS A 129 -11.26 -5.06 11.40
C LYS A 129 -11.28 -6.50 11.89
N LYS A 130 -12.31 -7.27 11.51
CA LYS A 130 -12.39 -8.71 11.81
C LYS A 130 -11.30 -9.48 11.07
N ASP A 131 -11.13 -9.24 9.79
CA ASP A 131 -10.12 -9.92 8.96
C ASP A 131 -8.70 -9.63 9.48
N ILE A 132 -8.41 -8.39 9.87
CA ILE A 132 -7.12 -8.01 10.48
C ILE A 132 -6.89 -8.79 11.78
N SER A 133 -7.92 -8.89 12.64
CA SER A 133 -7.81 -9.64 13.89
C SER A 133 -7.55 -11.13 13.64
N GLU A 134 -8.17 -11.71 12.62
CA GLU A 134 -7.98 -13.11 12.25
C GLU A 134 -6.59 -13.37 11.65
N LEU A 135 -6.15 -12.52 10.73
CA LEU A 135 -4.81 -12.60 10.15
C LEU A 135 -3.72 -12.43 11.22
N GLN A 136 -3.92 -11.54 12.19
CA GLN A 136 -3.00 -11.39 13.32
C GLN A 136 -2.87 -12.68 14.14
N SER A 137 -3.97 -13.39 14.38
CA SER A 137 -3.97 -14.69 15.06
C SER A 137 -3.20 -15.75 14.25
N GLN A 138 -3.44 -15.84 12.94
CA GLN A 138 -2.72 -16.77 12.07
C GLN A 138 -1.21 -16.49 12.02
N VAL A 139 -0.81 -15.22 11.94
CA VAL A 139 0.61 -14.83 11.97
C VAL A 139 1.26 -15.21 13.30
N ALA A 140 0.55 -15.06 14.43
CA ALA A 140 1.07 -15.48 15.73
C ALA A 140 1.27 -17.01 15.79
N HIS A 141 0.32 -17.78 15.27
CA HIS A 141 0.43 -19.24 15.17
C HIS A 141 1.63 -19.67 14.31
N LEU A 142 1.74 -19.14 13.09
CA LEU A 142 2.83 -19.47 12.17
C LEU A 142 4.20 -19.08 12.72
N LYS A 143 4.31 -17.98 13.47
CA LYS A 143 5.56 -17.60 14.14
C LYS A 143 5.96 -18.63 15.21
N LYS A 144 5.00 -19.14 15.97
CA LYS A 144 5.25 -20.19 16.97
C LYS A 144 5.68 -21.49 16.32
N GLU A 145 5.00 -21.91 15.26
CA GLU A 145 5.36 -23.10 14.49
C GLU A 145 6.75 -23.00 13.87
N ASN A 146 7.07 -21.85 13.27
CA ASN A 146 8.41 -21.59 12.74
C ASN A 146 9.51 -21.65 13.82
N ALA A 147 9.24 -21.18 15.04
CA ALA A 147 10.20 -21.28 16.14
C ALA A 147 10.46 -22.74 16.54
N ILE A 148 9.40 -23.55 16.60
CA ILE A 148 9.49 -24.99 16.88
C ILE A 148 10.28 -25.70 15.77
N LEU A 149 9.91 -25.46 14.50
CA LEU A 149 10.59 -26.08 13.35
C LEU A 149 12.06 -25.70 13.27
N LYS A 150 12.42 -24.45 13.54
CA LYS A 150 13.83 -24.02 13.60
C LYS A 150 14.58 -24.77 14.68
N SER A 151 14.01 -24.87 15.89
CA SER A 151 14.62 -25.60 17.00
C SER A 151 14.78 -27.10 16.66
N ALA A 152 13.77 -27.71 16.04
CA ALA A 152 13.83 -29.11 15.60
C ALA A 152 14.90 -29.33 14.51
N CYS A 153 15.03 -28.42 13.56
CA CYS A 153 16.07 -28.45 12.53
C CYS A 153 17.48 -28.29 13.13
N GLU A 154 17.65 -27.36 14.08
CA GLU A 154 18.93 -27.18 14.79
C GLU A 154 19.31 -28.42 15.57
N GLU A 155 18.36 -29.01 16.29
CA GLU A 155 18.57 -30.24 17.07
C GLU A 155 18.88 -31.42 16.14
N HIS A 156 18.15 -31.60 15.04
CA HIS A 156 18.45 -32.64 14.06
C HIS A 156 19.83 -32.44 13.40
N ALA A 157 20.20 -31.18 13.10
CA ALA A 157 21.53 -30.87 12.58
C ALA A 157 22.63 -31.13 13.63
N ARG A 158 22.34 -30.92 14.92
CA ARG A 158 23.22 -31.29 16.03
C ARG A 158 23.36 -32.80 16.13
N TYR A 159 22.27 -33.56 16.05
CA TYR A 159 22.29 -35.04 16.02
C TYR A 159 23.13 -35.57 14.87
N LYS A 160 22.97 -35.02 13.66
CA LYS A 160 23.79 -35.40 12.49
C LYS A 160 25.28 -35.10 12.68
N ARG A 161 25.64 -34.03 13.40
CA ARG A 161 27.04 -33.67 13.64
C ARG A 161 27.66 -34.36 14.87
N ARG A 162 26.85 -35.08 15.65
CA ARG A 162 27.26 -35.65 16.95
C ARG A 162 28.40 -36.66 16.82
N TRP A 163 28.47 -37.38 15.70
CA TRP A 163 29.49 -38.38 15.42
C TRP A 163 30.42 -37.94 14.28
N ASN A 164 30.66 -36.63 14.20
CA ASN A 164 31.64 -36.08 13.28
C ASN A 164 33.01 -35.99 13.95
N LEU A 165 34.06 -36.24 13.20
CA LEU A 165 35.43 -35.87 13.53
C LEU A 165 35.97 -34.92 12.47
N ARG A 166 36.77 -33.95 12.90
CA ARG A 166 37.47 -33.00 12.06
C ARG A 166 38.93 -33.40 11.99
N LEU A 167 39.42 -33.64 10.78
CA LEU A 167 40.82 -33.90 10.51
C LEU A 167 41.46 -32.66 9.87
N THR A 168 42.57 -32.20 10.45
CA THR A 168 43.33 -31.04 9.95
C THR A 168 44.77 -31.44 9.67
N GLY A 169 45.42 -30.76 8.71
CA GLY A 169 46.78 -31.07 8.29
C GLY A 169 46.89 -32.17 7.24
N LEU A 170 45.76 -32.63 6.66
CA LEU A 170 45.79 -33.63 5.59
C LEU A 170 46.11 -32.97 4.24
N PRO A 171 47.27 -33.26 3.61
CA PRO A 171 47.70 -32.61 2.37
C PRO A 171 46.65 -32.66 1.27
N GLU A 172 46.55 -31.61 0.47
CA GLU A 172 45.68 -31.61 -0.71
C GLU A 172 46.37 -32.36 -1.85
N LYS A 173 45.83 -33.52 -2.21
CA LYS A 173 46.24 -34.30 -3.38
C LYS A 173 45.19 -34.15 -4.49
N ASP A 174 45.63 -34.22 -5.75
CA ASP A 174 44.75 -34.07 -6.92
C ASP A 174 43.97 -35.35 -7.27
N ASP A 175 44.30 -36.48 -6.62
CA ASP A 175 43.69 -37.80 -6.82
C ASP A 175 42.27 -37.94 -6.20
N GLY A 176 41.80 -36.94 -5.45
CA GLY A 176 40.41 -36.81 -4.99
C GLY A 176 39.92 -37.87 -3.98
N ASN A 177 40.67 -38.95 -3.75
CA ASN A 177 40.31 -40.07 -2.90
C ASN A 177 40.59 -39.79 -1.41
N VAL A 178 39.92 -38.76 -0.88
CA VAL A 178 40.02 -38.36 0.53
C VAL A 178 39.52 -39.48 1.45
N ARG A 179 38.50 -40.24 1.03
CA ARG A 179 37.94 -41.36 1.82
C ARG A 179 38.96 -42.45 2.07
N GLU A 180 39.66 -42.93 1.04
CA GLU A 180 40.68 -43.97 1.16
C GLU A 180 41.86 -43.53 2.03
N THR A 181 42.31 -42.29 1.85
CA THR A 181 43.39 -41.73 2.66
C THR A 181 43.01 -41.68 4.14
N VAL A 182 41.77 -41.27 4.44
CA VAL A 182 41.24 -41.23 5.81
C VAL A 182 41.12 -42.63 6.40
N ILE A 183 40.59 -43.60 5.64
CA ILE A 183 40.44 -44.98 6.13
C ILE A 183 41.81 -45.61 6.41
N GLY A 184 42.82 -45.34 5.59
CA GLY A 184 44.20 -45.76 5.85
C GLY A 184 44.75 -45.18 7.18
N ILE A 185 44.51 -43.90 7.45
CA ILE A 185 44.89 -43.26 8.72
C ILE A 185 44.14 -43.90 9.91
N LEU A 186 42.82 -44.10 9.76
CA LEU A 186 41.99 -44.69 10.81
C LEU A 186 42.40 -46.13 11.15
N THR A 187 42.77 -46.92 10.14
CA THR A 187 43.28 -48.30 10.33
C THR A 187 44.57 -48.32 11.15
N TRP A 188 45.39 -47.27 11.03
CA TRP A 188 46.63 -47.12 11.79
C TRP A 188 46.39 -46.74 13.26
N ILE A 189 45.35 -45.94 13.53
CA ILE A 189 44.96 -45.52 14.89
C ILE A 189 44.17 -46.63 15.60
N PHE A 190 43.36 -47.36 14.86
CA PHE A 190 42.48 -48.40 15.34
C PHE A 190 42.66 -49.66 14.48
N PRO A 191 43.35 -50.70 15.00
CA PRO A 191 43.68 -51.91 14.24
C PRO A 191 42.45 -52.81 14.07
N VAL A 192 41.49 -52.33 13.28
CA VAL A 192 40.33 -53.05 12.77
C VAL A 192 40.45 -53.12 11.25
N SER A 193 39.86 -54.15 10.64
CA SER A 193 39.92 -54.33 9.19
C SER A 193 39.41 -53.08 8.46
N ALA A 194 40.10 -52.69 7.38
CA ALA A 194 39.70 -51.55 6.56
C ALA A 194 38.25 -51.69 6.08
N GLU A 195 37.82 -52.90 5.72
CA GLU A 195 36.43 -53.24 5.35
C GLU A 195 35.41 -52.77 6.39
N ARG A 196 35.65 -53.05 7.67
CA ARG A 196 34.75 -52.59 8.75
C ARG A 196 34.74 -51.07 8.90
N LEU A 197 35.84 -50.38 8.58
CA LEU A 197 35.88 -48.92 8.56
C LEU A 197 35.14 -48.34 7.34
N HIS A 198 35.13 -49.02 6.18
CA HIS A 198 34.32 -48.62 5.04
C HIS A 198 32.82 -48.65 5.33
N ASP A 199 32.35 -49.65 6.07
CA ASP A 199 30.94 -49.81 6.42
C ASP A 199 30.50 -48.87 7.55
N THR A 200 31.42 -48.50 8.44
CA THR A 200 31.09 -47.71 9.65
C THR A 200 31.31 -46.21 9.47
N VAL A 201 32.18 -45.80 8.54
CA VAL A 201 32.32 -44.40 8.15
C VAL A 201 31.28 -44.07 7.08
N ASP A 202 30.34 -43.19 7.40
CA ASP A 202 29.23 -42.85 6.51
C ASP A 202 29.72 -41.90 5.40
N THR A 203 30.17 -40.70 5.78
CA THR A 203 30.63 -39.67 4.82
C THR A 203 32.01 -39.12 5.17
N VAL A 204 32.82 -38.83 4.14
CA VAL A 204 34.13 -38.17 4.27
C VAL A 204 34.22 -37.09 3.21
N HIS A 205 34.38 -35.84 3.61
CA HIS A 205 34.49 -34.72 2.67
C HIS A 205 35.33 -33.57 3.21
N ARG A 206 35.96 -32.80 2.31
CA ARG A 206 36.64 -31.54 2.65
C ARG A 206 35.60 -30.43 2.79
N LEU A 207 35.74 -29.61 3.84
CA LEU A 207 34.88 -28.46 4.09
C LEU A 207 35.43 -27.22 3.37
N GLY A 208 34.57 -26.52 2.63
CA GLY A 208 34.90 -25.25 1.97
C GLY A 208 35.47 -25.37 0.55
N LYS A 209 35.57 -24.23 -0.14
CA LYS A 209 36.11 -24.13 -1.51
C LYS A 209 37.64 -24.27 -1.51
N ARG A 210 38.19 -24.95 -2.53
CA ARG A 210 39.64 -25.04 -2.73
C ARG A 210 40.15 -23.66 -3.13
N GLU A 211 41.06 -23.08 -2.34
CA GLU A 211 41.75 -21.85 -2.73
C GLU A 211 42.81 -22.17 -3.80
N SER A 212 43.01 -21.24 -4.73
CA SER A 212 44.02 -21.38 -5.78
C SER A 212 45.42 -21.35 -5.17
N ALA A 213 46.33 -22.16 -5.73
CA ALA A 213 47.70 -22.32 -5.24
C ALA A 213 48.51 -21.00 -5.13
N ALA A 214 48.06 -19.94 -5.82
CA ALA A 214 48.66 -18.61 -5.76
C ALA A 214 48.33 -17.81 -4.47
N THR A 215 47.31 -18.20 -3.70
CA THR A 215 46.82 -17.46 -2.52
C THR A 215 46.98 -18.26 -1.21
N SER A 216 47.21 -19.57 -1.30
CA SER A 216 47.17 -20.43 -0.12
C SER A 216 48.48 -20.41 0.67
N ASN A 217 48.40 -20.07 1.96
CA ASN A 217 49.50 -20.22 2.92
C ASN A 217 49.79 -21.70 3.27
N ASN A 218 49.71 -22.61 2.29
CA ASN A 218 49.87 -24.06 2.47
C ASN A 218 48.96 -24.65 3.56
N VAL A 219 47.74 -24.08 3.74
CA VAL A 219 46.78 -24.55 4.73
C VAL A 219 45.82 -25.55 4.07
N SER A 220 45.93 -26.83 4.43
CA SER A 220 45.00 -27.86 3.97
C SER A 220 43.58 -27.64 4.52
N ARG A 221 42.54 -27.80 3.68
CA ARG A 221 41.14 -27.77 4.14
C ARG A 221 40.84 -28.87 5.16
N VAL A 222 40.00 -28.54 6.13
CA VAL A 222 39.48 -29.47 7.13
C VAL A 222 38.69 -30.58 6.44
N VAL A 223 38.92 -31.82 6.83
CA VAL A 223 38.10 -32.97 6.43
C VAL A 223 37.11 -33.27 7.55
N ILE A 224 35.83 -33.42 7.21
CA ILE A 224 34.80 -33.93 8.11
C ILE A 224 34.60 -35.42 7.82
N ILE A 225 34.66 -36.22 8.88
CA ILE A 225 34.44 -37.67 8.89
C ILE A 225 33.20 -37.92 9.73
N GLN A 226 32.13 -38.44 9.13
CA GLN A 226 30.91 -38.83 9.82
C GLN A 226 30.89 -40.35 10.02
N PHE A 227 30.62 -40.80 11.24
CA PHE A 227 30.49 -42.21 11.56
C PHE A 227 29.00 -42.59 11.65
N GLY A 228 28.64 -43.78 11.17
CA GLY A 228 27.31 -44.37 11.31
C GLY A 228 27.06 -45.01 12.67
N MET A 229 28.12 -45.25 13.47
CA MET A 229 28.04 -45.91 14.77
C MET A 229 28.81 -45.14 15.85
N CYS A 230 28.14 -44.84 16.98
CA CYS A 230 28.76 -44.11 18.10
C CYS A 230 29.91 -44.86 18.76
N THR A 231 29.83 -46.18 18.85
CA THR A 231 30.85 -47.02 19.49
C THR A 231 32.19 -46.92 18.78
N ILE A 232 32.17 -46.97 17.44
CA ILE A 232 33.37 -46.82 16.60
C ILE A 232 33.91 -45.38 16.70
N TRP A 233 33.04 -44.38 16.67
CA TRP A 233 33.44 -42.98 16.86
C TRP A 233 34.16 -42.77 18.20
N ASP A 234 33.60 -43.29 19.31
CA ASP A 234 34.18 -43.18 20.65
C ASP A 234 35.55 -43.88 20.76
N GLU A 235 35.68 -45.06 20.16
CA GLU A 235 36.94 -45.82 20.16
C GLU A 235 38.03 -45.11 19.35
N VAL A 236 37.70 -44.66 18.14
CA VAL A 236 38.61 -43.89 17.28
C VAL A 236 39.02 -42.61 17.98
N TRP A 237 38.07 -41.87 18.56
CA TRP A 237 38.36 -40.62 19.28
C TRP A 237 39.27 -40.85 20.48
N LYS A 238 38.99 -41.85 21.31
CA LYS A 238 39.84 -42.18 22.48
C LYS A 238 41.25 -42.54 22.05
N LYS A 239 41.41 -43.48 21.10
CA LYS A 239 42.74 -43.94 20.64
C LYS A 239 43.51 -42.87 19.88
N SER A 240 42.83 -41.94 19.20
CA SER A 240 43.49 -40.85 18.47
C SER A 240 44.29 -39.92 19.39
N LYS A 241 43.90 -39.79 20.67
CA LYS A 241 44.61 -38.94 21.64
C LYS A 241 45.99 -39.47 21.99
N ASP A 242 46.16 -40.79 21.97
CA ASP A 242 47.40 -41.47 22.34
C ASP A 242 48.26 -41.85 21.11
N ALA A 243 47.71 -41.68 19.90
CA ALA A 243 48.39 -42.01 18.65
C ALA A 243 49.50 -41.00 18.33
N ARG A 244 50.76 -41.45 18.34
CA ARG A 244 51.95 -40.62 18.05
C ARG A 244 51.85 -39.85 16.72
N PHE A 245 51.23 -40.45 15.71
CA PHE A 245 51.04 -39.84 14.39
C PHE A 245 50.08 -38.64 14.41
N CYS A 246 49.07 -38.65 15.29
CA CYS A 246 48.14 -37.54 15.45
C CYS A 246 48.72 -36.37 16.27
N ILE A 247 49.85 -36.58 16.94
CA ILE A 247 50.48 -35.58 17.79
C ILE A 247 51.47 -34.71 16.98
N SER A 248 52.10 -35.27 15.94
CA SER A 248 53.16 -34.56 15.19
C SER A 248 52.70 -33.86 13.90
N CYS A 249 51.77 -34.45 13.12
CA CYS A 249 51.48 -33.98 11.76
C CYS A 249 49.99 -33.72 11.46
N ILE A 250 49.06 -34.46 12.06
CA ILE A 250 47.62 -34.41 11.72
C ILE A 250 46.80 -34.34 13.00
N LYS A 251 45.96 -33.31 13.18
CA LYS A 251 45.16 -33.15 14.40
C LYS A 251 43.70 -33.55 14.16
N ILE A 252 43.17 -34.40 15.05
CA ILE A 252 41.76 -34.81 15.11
C ILE A 252 41.05 -33.97 16.19
N PHE A 253 39.88 -33.43 15.86
CA PHE A 253 39.01 -32.69 16.77
C PHE A 253 37.56 -33.15 16.65
N THR A 254 36.73 -32.84 17.64
CA THR A 254 35.26 -32.93 17.59
C THR A 254 34.66 -31.66 16.98
#